data_AF-A0A3D2A0Q5-F1
#
_entry.id   AF-A0A3D2A0Q5-F1
#
_cell.length_a   1.000
_cell.length_b   1.000
_cell.length_c   1.000
_cell.angle_alpha   90.00
_cell.angle_beta   90.00
_cell.angle_gamma   90.00
#
_symmetry.space_group_name_H-M   'P 1'
#
loop_
_entity.id
_entity.type
_entity.pdbx_description
1 polymer ?
#
loop_
_entity_poly.entity_id
_entity_poly.type
_entity_poly.pdbx_seq_one_letter_code
_entity_poly.pdbx_strand_id
1 'polypeptide(L)'
;MLQLLYGLAFIWLAYASWNSPIAAGKTAALVALLIALQNIALGPIIALTPDNAGMIMLRNSADYISLPLGALVVLHFSQSWQWQASTWGRIFLGLAATFELARRTGFNGDYLLIIVGVLVAVLLASAGLFYRNWQQNQRAILFICGAYLAWMLFSQGTDAMAFVIQAAQTTLFVALLTIYKPRIEQAS
;
A
#
# COMPACT_ATOMS: atom_id res chain seq x y z
N MET A 1 -2.59 5.38 -20.96
CA MET A 1 -4.00 4.99 -20.71
C MET A 1 -4.13 4.05 -19.50
N LEU A 2 -3.31 3.00 -19.40
CA LEU A 2 -3.31 2.05 -18.27
C LEU A 2 -3.14 2.72 -16.89
N GLN A 3 -2.19 3.64 -16.74
CA GLN A 3 -1.97 4.38 -15.48
C GLN A 3 -3.19 5.18 -15.01
N LEU A 4 -3.99 5.71 -15.94
CA LEU A 4 -5.23 6.41 -15.59
C LEU A 4 -6.28 5.45 -15.05
N LEU A 5 -6.48 4.30 -15.71
CA LEU A 5 -7.39 3.27 -15.22
C LEU A 5 -6.98 2.78 -13.83
N TYR A 6 -5.69 2.57 -13.64
CA TYR A 6 -5.13 2.15 -12.37
C TYR A 6 -5.31 3.19 -11.27
N GLY A 7 -5.03 4.47 -11.59
CA GLY A 7 -5.26 5.58 -10.68
C GLY A 7 -6.74 5.75 -10.30
N LEU A 8 -7.66 5.63 -11.27
CA LEU A 8 -9.10 5.68 -11.02
C LEU A 8 -9.59 4.52 -10.14
N ALA A 9 -9.05 3.32 -10.33
CA ALA A 9 -9.37 2.18 -9.46
C ALA A 9 -8.97 2.45 -8.00
N PHE A 10 -7.80 3.05 -7.79
CA PHE A 10 -7.37 3.47 -6.46
C PHE A 10 -8.17 4.66 -5.90
N ILE A 11 -8.63 5.61 -6.73
CA ILE A 11 -9.57 6.65 -6.27
C ILE A 11 -10.85 6.00 -5.75
N TRP A 12 -11.40 5.05 -6.49
CA TRP A 12 -12.60 4.34 -6.06
C TRP A 12 -12.38 3.63 -4.72
N LEU A 13 -11.26 2.93 -4.57
CA LEU A 13 -10.88 2.27 -3.31
C LEU A 13 -10.69 3.28 -2.16
N ALA A 14 -10.11 4.44 -2.44
CA ALA A 14 -9.94 5.51 -1.47
C ALA A 14 -11.28 6.04 -0.98
N TYR A 15 -12.20 6.32 -1.91
CA TYR A 15 -13.57 6.75 -1.61
C TYR A 15 -14.33 5.70 -0.79
N ALA A 16 -14.27 4.44 -1.22
CA ALA A 16 -14.81 3.28 -0.53
C ALA A 16 -14.33 3.20 0.93
N SER A 17 -13.01 3.30 1.13
CA SER A 17 -12.38 3.15 2.45
C SER A 17 -12.59 4.36 3.36
N TRP A 18 -12.79 5.55 2.80
CA TRP A 18 -12.97 6.80 3.54
C TRP A 18 -14.20 6.78 4.45
N ASN A 19 -15.26 6.12 4.01
CA ASN A 19 -16.51 5.97 4.74
C ASN A 19 -16.42 4.96 5.90
N SER A 20 -15.25 4.35 6.13
CA SER A 20 -15.06 3.44 7.25
C SER A 20 -15.13 4.17 8.59
N PRO A 21 -15.86 3.63 9.58
CA PRO A 21 -15.94 4.21 10.92
C PRO A 21 -14.63 4.06 11.71
N ILE A 22 -13.72 3.17 11.27
CA ILE A 22 -12.48 2.85 11.97
C ILE A 22 -11.32 3.64 11.35
N ALA A 23 -10.42 4.15 12.19
CA ALA A 23 -9.27 4.95 11.75
C ALA A 23 -8.40 4.23 10.68
N ALA A 24 -8.20 2.92 10.81
CA ALA A 24 -7.46 2.11 9.85
C ALA A 24 -8.04 2.17 8.42
N GLY A 25 -9.37 2.28 8.28
CA GLY A 25 -10.01 2.43 6.97
C GLY A 25 -9.73 3.80 6.33
N LYS A 26 -9.69 4.87 7.15
CA LYS A 26 -9.26 6.19 6.67
C LYS A 26 -7.79 6.21 6.28
N THR A 27 -6.95 5.47 7.01
CA THR A 27 -5.55 5.25 6.63
C THR A 27 -5.44 4.47 5.32
N ALA A 28 -6.24 3.44 5.10
CA ALA A 28 -6.33 2.73 3.83
C ALA A 28 -6.73 3.67 2.69
N ALA A 29 -7.67 4.58 2.95
CA ALA A 29 -8.10 5.59 2.00
C ALA A 29 -6.95 6.55 1.62
N LEU A 30 -6.16 6.99 2.60
CA LEU A 30 -4.98 7.83 2.36
C LEU A 30 -3.93 7.10 1.51
N VAL A 31 -3.63 5.83 1.85
CA VAL A 31 -2.72 4.97 1.08
C VAL A 31 -3.17 4.87 -0.37
N ALA A 32 -4.45 4.55 -0.59
CA ALA A 32 -5.01 4.43 -1.91
C ALA A 32 -4.99 5.76 -2.68
N LEU A 33 -5.29 6.88 -2.01
CA LEU A 33 -5.28 8.20 -2.63
C LEU A 33 -3.88 8.62 -3.09
N LEU A 34 -2.85 8.39 -2.28
CA LEU A 34 -1.46 8.73 -2.64
C LEU A 34 -0.99 7.95 -3.88
N ILE A 35 -1.31 6.66 -3.94
CA ILE A 35 -1.00 5.80 -5.10
C ILE A 35 -1.82 6.24 -6.32
N ALA A 36 -3.10 6.58 -6.14
CA ALA A 36 -3.95 7.10 -7.22
C ALA A 36 -3.37 8.36 -7.83
N LEU A 37 -3.04 9.35 -7.00
CA LEU A 37 -2.55 10.65 -7.45
C LEU A 37 -1.22 10.52 -8.21
N GLN A 38 -0.29 9.67 -7.73
CA GLN A 38 0.94 9.36 -8.46
C GLN A 38 0.63 8.81 -9.87
N ASN A 39 -0.27 7.83 -9.97
CA ASN A 39 -0.59 7.18 -11.25
C ASN A 39 -1.35 8.11 -12.21
N ILE A 40 -2.26 8.95 -11.70
CA ILE A 40 -2.99 9.92 -12.53
C ILE A 40 -2.06 11.01 -13.04
N ALA A 41 -1.16 11.49 -12.19
CA ALA A 41 -0.24 12.56 -12.54
C ALA A 41 0.80 12.13 -13.59
N LEU A 42 1.19 10.84 -13.59
CA LEU A 42 2.00 10.22 -14.66
C LEU A 42 1.18 9.89 -15.92
N GLY A 43 -0.14 9.84 -15.81
CA GLY A 43 -1.04 9.50 -16.90
C GLY A 43 -1.08 10.56 -18.00
N PRO A 44 -1.50 10.18 -19.23
CA PRO A 44 -1.39 11.03 -20.42
C PRO A 44 -2.26 12.31 -20.41
N ILE A 45 -3.20 12.45 -19.47
CA ILE A 45 -4.04 13.65 -19.35
C ILE A 45 -3.28 14.78 -18.65
N ILE A 46 -2.57 14.46 -17.57
CA ILE A 46 -1.80 15.44 -16.81
C ILE A 46 -0.37 15.49 -17.32
N ALA A 47 0.24 14.31 -17.53
CA ALA A 47 1.59 14.13 -18.06
C ALA A 47 2.63 15.06 -17.39
N LEU A 48 2.55 15.19 -16.06
CA LEU A 48 3.51 16.00 -15.32
C LEU A 48 4.90 15.41 -15.52
N THR A 49 5.87 16.28 -15.78
CA THR A 49 7.26 15.85 -15.98
C THR A 49 7.78 15.17 -14.71
N PRO A 50 8.48 14.03 -14.82
CA PRO A 50 9.04 13.33 -13.67
C PRO A 50 9.98 14.19 -12.81
N ASP A 51 10.58 15.22 -13.42
CA ASP A 51 11.54 16.13 -12.77
C ASP A 51 10.86 17.25 -11.97
N ASN A 52 9.52 17.37 -12.06
CA ASN A 52 8.78 18.33 -11.26
C ASN A 52 8.91 17.98 -9.77
N ALA A 53 9.32 18.96 -8.94
CA ALA A 53 9.53 18.74 -7.51
C ALA A 53 8.29 18.17 -6.78
N GLY A 54 7.09 18.63 -7.17
CA GLY A 54 5.83 18.11 -6.64
C GLY A 54 5.57 16.65 -7.05
N MET A 55 5.93 16.27 -8.28
CA MET A 55 5.86 14.88 -8.74
C MET A 55 6.83 13.97 -8.03
N ILE A 56 8.07 14.42 -7.81
CA ILE A 56 9.06 13.66 -7.07
C ILE A 56 8.56 13.40 -5.64
N MET A 57 8.03 14.43 -4.97
CA MET A 57 7.45 14.29 -3.63
C MET A 57 6.25 13.33 -3.62
N LEU A 58 5.35 13.45 -4.60
CA LEU A 58 4.18 12.59 -4.69
C LEU A 58 4.55 11.12 -4.95
N ARG A 59 5.49 10.88 -5.87
CA ARG A 59 6.04 9.55 -6.16
C ARG A 59 6.69 8.95 -4.92
N ASN A 60 7.53 9.73 -4.25
CA ASN A 60 8.18 9.27 -3.03
C ASN A 60 7.18 8.95 -1.92
N SER A 61 6.12 9.76 -1.78
CA SER A 61 5.07 9.50 -0.78
C SER A 61 4.31 8.20 -1.09
N ALA A 62 3.98 7.96 -2.37
CA ALA A 62 3.31 6.73 -2.79
C ALA A 62 4.19 5.49 -2.56
N ASP A 63 5.49 5.57 -2.88
CA ASP A 63 6.37 4.41 -2.84
C ASP A 63 6.90 4.14 -1.41
N TYR A 64 7.39 5.18 -0.72
CA TYR A 64 8.09 5.03 0.56
C TYR A 64 7.19 5.12 1.79
N ILE A 65 6.00 5.72 1.68
CA ILE A 65 5.08 5.91 2.81
C ILE A 65 3.84 5.02 2.65
N SER A 66 3.19 5.02 1.49
CA SER A 66 1.93 4.29 1.31
C SER A 66 2.09 2.78 1.38
N LEU A 67 3.18 2.20 0.86
CA LEU A 67 3.43 0.76 0.92
C LEU A 67 3.55 0.23 2.36
N PRO A 68 4.46 0.74 3.22
CA PRO A 68 4.57 0.25 4.60
C PRO A 68 3.32 0.58 5.43
N LEU A 69 2.70 1.73 5.19
CA LEU A 69 1.45 2.10 5.86
C LEU A 69 0.29 1.15 5.46
N GLY A 70 0.22 0.76 4.19
CA GLY A 70 -0.72 -0.23 3.68
C GLY A 70 -0.48 -1.62 4.27
N ALA A 71 0.78 -2.04 4.43
CA ALA A 71 1.10 -3.27 5.14
C ALA A 71 0.55 -3.24 6.58
N LEU A 72 0.76 -2.15 7.32
CA LEU A 72 0.23 -2.00 8.68
C LEU A 72 -1.30 -2.02 8.73
N VAL A 73 -1.98 -1.46 7.72
CA VAL A 73 -3.43 -1.60 7.59
C VAL A 73 -3.82 -3.07 7.47
N VAL A 74 -3.20 -3.83 6.58
CA VAL A 74 -3.46 -5.28 6.43
C VAL A 74 -3.24 -6.01 7.76
N LEU A 75 -2.16 -5.71 8.46
CA LEU A 75 -1.83 -6.33 9.75
C LEU A 75 -2.85 -5.98 10.83
N HIS A 76 -3.31 -4.72 10.89
CA HIS A 76 -4.33 -4.26 11.84
C HIS A 76 -5.62 -5.07 11.71
N PHE A 77 -6.10 -5.29 10.47
CA PHE A 77 -7.28 -6.12 10.22
C PHE A 77 -7.04 -7.62 10.52
N SER A 78 -5.80 -8.09 10.38
CA SER A 78 -5.43 -9.48 10.68
C SER A 78 -5.46 -9.81 12.18
N GLN A 79 -5.10 -8.84 13.03
CA GLN A 79 -4.94 -9.07 14.48
C GLN A 79 -5.99 -8.43 15.38
N SER A 80 -7.02 -7.77 14.82
CA SER A 80 -8.01 -6.99 15.60
C SER A 80 -7.36 -5.91 16.47
N TRP A 81 -6.25 -5.34 16.03
CA TRP A 81 -5.68 -4.21 16.75
C TRP A 81 -6.67 -3.05 16.74
N GLN A 82 -6.71 -2.28 17.81
CA GLN A 82 -7.58 -1.10 17.93
C GLN A 82 -6.74 0.14 18.14
N TRP A 83 -6.01 0.53 17.09
CA TRP A 83 -5.18 1.72 17.17
C TRP A 83 -6.03 2.98 17.08
N GLN A 84 -5.74 3.94 17.96
CA GLN A 84 -6.35 5.26 17.92
C GLN A 84 -5.88 6.02 16.68
N ALA A 85 -6.69 6.98 16.21
CA ALA A 85 -6.32 7.84 15.08
C ALA A 85 -4.98 8.57 15.30
N SER A 86 -4.69 8.96 16.54
CA SER A 86 -3.41 9.57 16.94
C SER A 86 -2.20 8.66 16.68
N THR A 87 -2.37 7.34 16.83
CA THR A 87 -1.30 6.35 16.59
C THR A 87 -0.96 6.29 15.11
N TRP A 88 -1.96 6.27 14.24
CA TRP A 88 -1.77 6.32 12.79
C TRP A 88 -1.05 7.58 12.33
N GLY A 89 -1.38 8.74 12.90
CA GLY A 89 -0.67 9.99 12.63
C GLY A 89 0.81 9.95 13.02
N ARG A 90 1.14 9.38 14.19
CA ARG A 90 2.53 9.20 14.63
C ARG A 90 3.30 8.25 13.73
N ILE A 91 2.68 7.14 13.32
CA ILE A 91 3.28 6.19 12.39
C ILE A 91 3.58 6.86 11.05
N PHE A 92 2.62 7.61 10.50
CA PHE A 92 2.81 8.36 9.26
C PHE A 92 3.99 9.33 9.36
N LEU A 93 4.07 10.11 10.45
CA LEU A 93 5.19 11.03 10.68
C LEU A 93 6.53 10.29 10.84
N GLY A 94 6.56 9.15 11.52
CA GLY A 94 7.74 8.32 11.65
C GLY A 94 8.23 7.77 10.30
N LEU A 95 7.31 7.30 9.45
CA LEU A 95 7.61 6.85 8.09
C LEU A 95 8.14 8.00 7.22
N ALA A 96 7.51 9.18 7.30
CA ALA A 96 7.96 10.36 6.56
C ALA A 96 9.37 10.82 7.01
N ALA A 97 9.65 10.82 8.31
CA ALA A 97 10.96 11.15 8.86
C ALA A 97 12.03 10.11 8.47
N THR A 98 11.68 8.82 8.51
CA THR A 98 12.60 7.73 8.12
C THR A 98 12.93 7.78 6.63
N PHE A 99 11.92 8.03 5.79
CA PHE A 99 12.12 8.30 4.37
C PHE A 99 13.07 9.49 4.14
N GLU A 100 12.82 10.62 4.79
CA GLU A 100 13.67 11.81 4.62
C GLU A 100 15.12 11.54 5.09
N LEU A 101 15.30 10.75 6.16
CA LEU A 101 16.61 10.31 6.62
C LEU A 101 17.31 9.43 5.58
N ALA A 102 16.62 8.42 5.04
CA ALA A 102 17.14 7.54 3.99
C ALA A 102 17.53 8.36 2.74
N ARG A 103 16.73 9.36 2.39
CA ARG A 103 16.99 10.28 1.27
C ARG A 103 18.25 11.11 1.48
N ARG A 104 18.47 11.62 2.69
CA ARG A 104 19.65 12.42 3.03
C ARG A 104 20.93 11.60 3.15
N THR A 105 20.82 10.33 3.50
CA THR A 105 21.96 9.42 3.71
C THR A 105 22.32 8.60 2.48
N GLY A 106 21.51 8.68 1.40
CA GLY A 106 21.76 7.96 0.15
C GLY A 106 21.27 6.50 0.14
N PHE A 107 20.62 6.03 1.20
CA PHE A 107 20.16 4.64 1.36
C PHE A 107 18.76 4.37 0.77
N ASN A 108 18.30 5.18 -0.18
CA ASN A 108 16.94 5.06 -0.75
C ASN A 108 16.67 3.68 -1.37
N GLY A 109 17.65 3.10 -2.08
CA GLY A 109 17.50 1.79 -2.73
C GLY A 109 17.28 0.67 -1.71
N ASP A 110 18.16 0.59 -0.70
CA ASP A 110 18.08 -0.40 0.37
C ASP A 110 16.81 -0.25 1.19
N TYR A 111 16.41 0.99 1.47
CA TYR A 111 15.17 1.27 2.19
C TYR A 111 13.95 0.77 1.43
N LEU A 112 13.92 0.91 0.11
CA LEU A 112 12.81 0.41 -0.71
C LEU A 112 12.74 -1.12 -0.70
N LEU A 113 13.89 -1.80 -0.76
CA LEU A 113 13.97 -3.26 -0.65
C LEU A 113 13.40 -3.73 0.70
N ILE A 114 13.76 -3.06 1.80
CA ILE A 114 13.21 -3.34 3.13
C ILE A 114 11.70 -3.15 3.14
N ILE A 115 11.19 -2.06 2.58
CA ILE A 115 9.74 -1.78 2.51
C ILE A 115 8.99 -2.90 1.79
N VAL A 116 9.46 -3.30 0.61
CA VAL A 116 8.82 -4.38 -0.17
C VAL A 116 8.92 -5.71 0.57
N GLY A 117 10.07 -6.00 1.19
CA GLY A 117 10.26 -7.19 2.03
C GLY A 117 9.30 -7.23 3.22
N VAL A 118 9.08 -6.08 3.90
CA VAL A 118 8.10 -5.96 4.98
C VAL A 118 6.68 -6.20 4.46
N LEU A 119 6.31 -5.65 3.30
CA LEU A 119 5.01 -5.90 2.70
C LEU A 119 4.81 -7.39 2.38
N VAL A 120 5.80 -8.05 1.78
CA VAL A 120 5.78 -9.52 1.55
C VAL A 120 5.58 -10.28 2.85
N ALA A 121 6.39 -9.97 3.87
CA ALA A 121 6.32 -10.63 5.16
C ALA A 121 4.94 -10.47 5.81
N VAL A 122 4.37 -9.26 5.75
CA VAL A 122 3.03 -8.99 6.30
C VAL A 122 1.96 -9.76 5.53
N LEU A 123 1.96 -9.74 4.19
CA LEU A 123 0.95 -10.46 3.40
C LEU A 123 0.97 -11.97 3.69
N LEU A 124 2.15 -12.57 3.74
CA LEU A 124 2.31 -14.01 4.04
C LEU A 124 1.97 -14.33 5.51
N ALA A 125 2.42 -13.50 6.45
CA ALA A 125 2.11 -13.68 7.87
C ALA A 125 0.61 -13.52 8.13
N SER A 126 -0.06 -12.57 7.49
CA SER A 126 -1.52 -12.39 7.56
C SER A 126 -2.29 -13.58 6.98
N ALA A 127 -1.80 -14.19 5.91
CA ALA A 127 -2.41 -15.39 5.32
C ALA A 127 -2.23 -16.64 6.20
N GLY A 128 -1.06 -16.79 6.82
CA GLY A 128 -0.63 -17.99 7.54
C GLY A 128 -0.74 -17.92 9.06
N LEU A 129 -0.04 -16.97 9.69
CA LEU A 129 0.13 -16.87 11.15
C LEU A 129 -0.99 -16.06 11.83
N PHE A 130 -1.42 -14.96 11.21
CA PHE A 130 -2.40 -14.02 11.75
C PHE A 130 -3.76 -14.14 11.06
N TYR A 131 -4.18 -15.38 10.81
CA TYR A 131 -5.40 -15.69 10.05
C TYR A 131 -6.71 -15.52 10.85
N ARG A 132 -6.65 -15.14 12.13
CA ARG A 132 -7.79 -15.20 13.08
C ARG A 132 -9.06 -14.52 12.57
N ASN A 133 -8.94 -13.41 11.85
CA ASN A 133 -10.08 -12.63 11.35
C ASN A 133 -10.40 -12.86 9.87
N TRP A 134 -9.63 -13.72 9.19
CA TRP A 134 -9.70 -13.87 7.75
C TRP A 134 -10.44 -15.14 7.35
N GLN A 135 -11.37 -15.00 6.42
CA GLN A 135 -11.99 -16.15 5.76
C GLN A 135 -10.99 -16.89 4.88
N GLN A 136 -11.23 -18.17 4.62
CA GLN A 136 -10.32 -19.02 3.83
C GLN A 136 -9.98 -18.41 2.46
N ASN A 137 -10.95 -17.82 1.77
CA ASN A 137 -10.73 -17.16 0.48
C ASN A 137 -9.82 -15.92 0.61
N GLN A 138 -10.01 -15.10 1.64
CA GLN A 138 -9.17 -13.92 1.87
C GLN A 138 -7.72 -14.31 2.19
N ARG A 139 -7.53 -15.38 2.97
CA ARG A 139 -6.19 -15.94 3.26
C ARG A 139 -5.49 -16.40 1.98
N ALA A 140 -6.21 -17.10 1.11
CA ALA A 140 -5.66 -17.55 -0.17
C ALA A 140 -5.24 -16.38 -1.05
N ILE A 141 -6.06 -15.32 -1.12
CA ILE A 141 -5.73 -14.10 -1.88
C ILE A 141 -4.47 -13.44 -1.30
N LEU A 142 -4.40 -13.24 0.01
CA LEU A 142 -3.22 -12.65 0.66
C LEU A 142 -1.95 -13.48 0.43
N PHE A 143 -2.08 -14.82 0.48
CA PHE A 143 -0.96 -15.73 0.19
C PHE A 143 -0.49 -15.58 -1.26
N ILE A 144 -1.41 -15.59 -2.23
CA ILE A 144 -1.09 -15.42 -3.66
C ILE A 144 -0.41 -14.07 -3.90
N CYS A 145 -0.96 -12.99 -3.33
CA CYS A 145 -0.37 -11.65 -3.42
C CYS A 145 1.04 -11.61 -2.82
N GLY A 146 1.23 -12.16 -1.61
CA GLY A 146 2.52 -12.22 -0.95
C GLY A 146 3.55 -13.06 -1.72
N ALA A 147 3.15 -14.23 -2.22
CA ALA A 147 4.00 -15.13 -2.98
C ALA A 147 4.40 -14.54 -4.34
N TYR A 148 3.45 -13.90 -5.04
CA TYR A 148 3.73 -13.19 -6.29
C TYR A 148 4.72 -12.03 -6.07
N LEU A 149 4.53 -11.24 -5.01
CA LEU A 149 5.44 -10.14 -4.70
C LEU A 149 6.83 -10.64 -4.28
N ALA A 150 6.90 -11.74 -3.51
CA ALA A 150 8.16 -12.38 -3.16
C ALA A 150 8.91 -12.89 -4.40
N TRP A 151 8.18 -13.52 -5.33
CA TRP A 151 8.73 -13.96 -6.61
C TRP A 151 9.24 -12.77 -7.44
N MET A 152 8.47 -11.68 -7.52
CA MET A 152 8.90 -10.47 -8.23
C MET A 152 10.17 -9.87 -7.62
N LEU A 153 10.23 -9.77 -6.30
CA LEU A 153 11.41 -9.27 -5.59
C LEU A 153 12.64 -10.16 -5.82
N PHE A 154 12.47 -11.49 -5.79
CA PHE A 154 13.55 -12.45 -6.03
C PHE A 154 14.03 -12.46 -7.48
N SER A 155 13.09 -12.40 -8.44
CA SER A 155 13.40 -12.54 -9.87
C SER A 155 13.95 -11.26 -10.50
N GLN A 156 13.50 -10.08 -10.05
CA GLN A 156 13.91 -8.79 -10.60
C GLN A 156 15.00 -8.09 -9.76
N GLY A 157 15.09 -8.41 -8.47
CA GLY A 157 16.04 -7.81 -7.55
C GLY A 157 15.99 -6.28 -7.55
N THR A 158 17.16 -5.66 -7.43
CA THR A 158 17.34 -4.20 -7.48
C THR A 158 17.35 -3.64 -8.90
N ASP A 159 17.58 -4.48 -9.91
CA ASP A 159 17.84 -4.04 -11.29
C ASP A 159 16.58 -3.51 -11.98
N ALA A 160 15.40 -4.01 -11.60
CA ALA A 160 14.12 -3.61 -12.15
C ALA A 160 13.12 -3.13 -11.07
N MET A 161 13.61 -2.39 -10.07
CA MET A 161 12.83 -2.02 -8.89
C MET A 161 11.53 -1.26 -9.20
N ALA A 162 11.47 -0.51 -10.31
CA ALA A 162 10.22 0.14 -10.75
C ALA A 162 9.08 -0.87 -11.02
N PHE A 163 9.39 -2.03 -11.59
CA PHE A 163 8.41 -3.10 -11.82
C PHE A 163 8.00 -3.76 -10.49
N VAL A 164 8.94 -3.95 -9.58
CA VAL A 164 8.68 -4.50 -8.24
C VAL A 164 7.74 -3.58 -7.45
N ILE A 165 7.93 -2.26 -7.52
CA ILE A 165 7.03 -1.27 -6.91
C ILE A 165 5.63 -1.36 -7.50
N GLN A 166 5.52 -1.45 -8.83
CA GLN A 166 4.22 -1.57 -9.48
C GLN A 166 3.50 -2.88 -9.09
N ALA A 167 4.24 -3.98 -8.95
CA ALA A 167 3.72 -5.23 -8.39
C ALA A 167 3.30 -5.07 -6.92
N ALA A 168 4.08 -4.36 -6.10
CA ALA A 168 3.76 -4.06 -4.71
C ALA A 168 2.47 -3.26 -4.58
N GLN A 169 2.31 -2.19 -5.36
CA GLN A 169 1.07 -1.41 -5.42
C GLN A 169 -0.12 -2.28 -5.84
N THR A 170 0.06 -3.18 -6.81
CA THR A 170 -1.04 -4.04 -7.31
C THR A 170 -1.47 -5.07 -6.28
N THR A 171 -0.51 -5.72 -5.64
CA THR A 171 -0.81 -6.67 -4.55
C THR A 171 -1.44 -5.96 -3.36
N LEU A 172 -1.01 -4.74 -3.03
CA LEU A 172 -1.61 -3.93 -1.99
C LEU A 172 -3.04 -3.51 -2.35
N PHE A 173 -3.32 -3.13 -3.60
CA PHE A 173 -4.67 -2.85 -4.09
C PHE A 173 -5.60 -4.04 -3.82
N VAL A 174 -5.18 -5.23 -4.25
CA VAL A 174 -5.94 -6.47 -4.06
C VAL A 174 -6.12 -6.78 -2.57
N ALA A 175 -5.07 -6.65 -1.76
CA ALA A 175 -5.15 -6.87 -0.33
C ALA A 175 -6.14 -5.90 0.35
N LEU A 176 -6.09 -4.61 0.03
CA LEU A 176 -7.02 -3.61 0.56
C LEU A 176 -8.46 -3.84 0.08
N LEU A 177 -8.66 -4.30 -1.16
CA LEU A 177 -9.97 -4.73 -1.64
C LEU A 177 -10.53 -5.89 -0.83
N THR A 178 -9.70 -6.86 -0.43
CA THR A 178 -10.17 -7.98 0.41
C THR A 178 -10.58 -7.54 1.81
N ILE A 179 -10.01 -6.44 2.32
CA ILE A 179 -10.39 -5.80 3.58
C ILE A 179 -11.70 -5.02 3.42
N TYR A 180 -11.85 -4.33 2.28
CA TYR A 180 -13.03 -3.56 1.95
C TYR A 180 -14.20 -4.51 1.63
N LYS A 181 -14.85 -5.02 2.68
CA LYS A 181 -16.18 -5.63 2.55
C LYS A 181 -17.23 -4.53 2.71
N PRO A 182 -18.03 -4.22 1.66
CA PRO A 182 -19.21 -3.40 1.87
C PRO A 182 -20.11 -4.15 2.85
N ARG A 183 -20.49 -3.46 3.92
CA ARG A 183 -21.25 -3.99 5.06
C ARG A 183 -22.72 -4.23 4.69
N ILE A 184 -23.00 -4.91 3.57
CA ILE A 184 -24.35 -5.22 3.10
C ILE A 184 -24.89 -6.48 3.80
N GLU A 185 -24.03 -7.33 4.36
CA GLU A 185 -24.43 -8.63 4.96
C GLU A 185 -24.57 -8.63 6.49
N GLN A 186 -24.55 -7.48 7.17
CA GLN A 186 -24.77 -7.41 8.63
C GLN A 186 -26.15 -6.83 9.03
N ALA A 187 -27.05 -6.69 8.06
CA ALA A 187 -28.42 -6.19 8.26
C ALA A 187 -29.50 -7.17 7.77
N SER A 188 -29.18 -8.47 7.69
CA SER A 188 -30.14 -9.55 7.41
C SER A 188 -30.27 -10.47 8.61
#